data_AF-A0A926AF11-F1
#
_entry.id   AF-A0A926AF11-F1
#
_cell.length_a   1.000
_cell.length_b   1.000
_cell.length_c   1.000
_cell.angle_alpha   90.00
_cell.angle_beta   90.00
_cell.angle_gamma   90.00
#
_symmetry.space_group_name_H-M   'P 1'
#
loop_
_entity.id
_entity.type
_entity.pdbx_description
1 polymer ?
#
loop_
_entity_poly.entity_id
_entity_poly.type
_entity_poly.pdbx_seq_one_letter_code
_entity_poly.pdbx_strand_id
1 'polypeptide(L)' 'MTNMDNDIPTESLAETENYLVWVSEDDGELVYNIELDNVTLHFLREEWQEFLKLMADAAQQDA' A
#
# COMPACT_ATOMS: atom_id res chain seq x y z
N MET A 1 13.39 3.43 -30.88
CA MET A 1 13.99 4.31 -29.86
C MET A 1 13.43 3.86 -28.52
N THR A 2 14.34 3.37 -27.67
CA THR A 2 14.24 3.02 -26.24
C THR A 2 12.84 2.77 -25.66
N ASN A 3 12.54 1.49 -25.37
CA ASN A 3 11.59 1.12 -24.32
C ASN A 3 12.14 1.68 -22.99
N MET A 4 11.49 2.70 -22.44
CA MET A 4 11.63 3.06 -21.05
C MET A 4 10.80 2.05 -20.25
N ASP A 5 11.41 0.93 -19.88
CA ASP A 5 10.91 0.12 -18.77
C ASP A 5 11.10 0.98 -17.50
N ASN A 6 10.13 1.87 -17.26
CA ASN A 6 9.92 2.53 -15.97
C ASN A 6 9.31 1.50 -15.01
N ASP A 7 10.05 0.43 -14.71
CA ASP A 7 9.67 -0.45 -13.62
C ASP A 7 9.87 0.33 -12.33
N ILE A 8 8.78 0.90 -11.83
CA ILE A 8 8.72 1.51 -10.51
C ILE A 8 9.09 0.40 -9.52
N PRO A 9 10.12 0.57 -8.67
CA PRO A 9 10.46 -0.44 -7.69
C PRO A 9 9.26 -0.73 -6.77
N THR A 10 8.83 -1.99 -6.72
CA THR A 10 7.71 -2.44 -5.87
C THR A 10 8.12 -3.56 -4.93
N GLU A 11 7.63 -3.53 -3.69
CA GLU A 11 7.83 -4.59 -2.69
C GLU A 11 6.52 -4.98 -2.02
N SER A 12 6.17 -6.27 -2.03
CA SER A 12 5.00 -6.79 -1.31
C SER A 12 5.25 -6.83 0.20
N LEU A 13 4.32 -6.26 0.97
CA LEU A 13 4.39 -6.20 2.43
C LEU A 13 3.52 -7.28 3.10
N ALA A 14 2.32 -7.52 2.57
CA ALA A 14 1.40 -8.52 3.08
C ALA A 14 0.42 -8.96 1.97
N GLU A 15 0.05 -10.24 1.94
CA GLU A 15 -0.87 -10.78 0.95
C GLU A 15 -1.80 -11.80 1.60
N THR A 16 -3.04 -11.81 1.16
CA THR A 16 -4.06 -12.81 1.49
C THR A 16 -4.71 -13.28 0.18
N GLU A 17 -5.70 -14.15 0.25
CA GLU A 17 -6.39 -14.64 -0.95
C GLU A 17 -7.01 -13.52 -1.81
N ASN A 18 -7.49 -12.42 -1.21
CA ASN A 18 -8.21 -11.36 -1.94
C ASN A 18 -7.59 -9.96 -1.77
N TYR A 19 -6.53 -9.83 -0.97
CA TYR A 19 -5.97 -8.53 -0.60
C TYR A 19 -4.46 -8.53 -0.65
N LEU A 20 -3.88 -7.45 -1.17
CA LEU A 20 -2.44 -7.24 -1.24
C LEU A 20 -2.10 -5.85 -0.70
N VAL A 21 -1.04 -5.79 0.12
CA VAL A 21 -0.38 -4.55 0.50
C VAL A 21 1.02 -4.57 -0.10
N TRP A 22 1.38 -3.51 -0.82
CA TRP A 22 2.70 -3.35 -1.43
C TRP A 22 3.15 -1.88 -1.39
N VAL A 23 4.45 -1.66 -1.45
CA VAL A 23 5.05 -0.31 -1.45
C VAL A 23 5.70 -0.03 -2.80
N SER A 24 5.62 1.22 -3.25
CA SER A 24 6.34 1.75 -4.41
C SER A 24 7.07 3.03 -4.07
N GLU A 25 8.01 3.43 -4.92
CA GLU A 25 8.62 4.76 -4.91
C GLU A 25 8.06 5.61 -6.06
N ASP A 26 7.44 6.74 -5.74
CA ASP A 26 6.95 7.72 -6.72
C ASP A 26 7.58 9.07 -6.42
N ASP A 27 8.30 9.64 -7.40
CA ASP A 27 9.08 10.88 -7.27
C ASP A 27 9.98 10.96 -6.00
N GLY A 28 10.54 9.82 -5.58
CA GLY A 28 11.42 9.72 -4.40
C GLY A 28 10.68 9.62 -3.06
N GLU A 29 9.34 9.53 -3.09
CA GLU A 29 8.50 9.29 -1.92
C GLU A 29 7.97 7.86 -1.91
N LEU A 30 7.91 7.25 -0.71
CA LEU A 30 7.29 5.93 -0.57
C LEU A 30 5.77 6.06 -0.56
N VAL A 31 5.12 5.30 -1.43
CA VAL A 31 3.67 5.17 -1.53
C VAL A 31 3.26 3.76 -1.13
N TYR A 32 2.35 3.66 -0.17
CA TYR A 32 1.80 2.39 0.31
C TYR A 32 0.47 2.13 -0.40
N ASN A 33 0.36 0.96 -1.01
CA ASN A 33 -0.78 0.57 -1.84
C ASN A 33 -1.51 -0.59 -1.17
N ILE A 34 -2.84 -0.49 -1.05
CA ILE A 34 -3.71 -1.61 -0.67
C ILE A 34 -4.60 -1.93 -1.85
N GLU A 35 -4.46 -3.13 -2.40
CA GLU A 35 -5.32 -3.65 -3.44
C GLU A 35 -6.47 -4.47 -2.82
N LEU A 36 -7.68 -4.04 -3.12
CA LEU A 36 -8.93 -4.63 -2.65
C LEU A 36 -9.81 -4.90 -3.87
N ASP A 37 -9.58 -6.01 -4.59
CA ASP A 37 -10.29 -6.46 -5.80
C ASP A 37 -10.66 -5.36 -6.82
N ASN A 38 -11.68 -4.56 -6.52
CA ASN A 38 -12.22 -3.48 -7.33
C ASN A 38 -11.69 -2.08 -7.02
N VAL A 39 -10.87 -1.91 -5.97
CA VAL A 39 -10.31 -0.61 -5.58
C VAL A 39 -8.87 -0.74 -5.10
N THR A 40 -8.04 0.23 -5.45
CA THR A 40 -6.69 0.39 -4.88
C THR A 40 -6.65 1.68 -4.09
N LEU A 41 -6.17 1.60 -2.85
CA LEU A 41 -5.92 2.74 -2.00
C LEU A 41 -4.44 3.08 -2.03
N HIS A 42 -4.12 4.36 -2.18
CA HIS A 42 -2.74 4.87 -2.20
C HIS A 42 -2.56 5.81 -1.01
N PHE A 43 -1.50 5.61 -0.25
CA PHE A 43 -1.19 6.40 0.92
C PHE A 43 0.25 6.90 0.87
N LEU A 44 0.45 8.17 1.16
CA LEU A 44 1.76 8.66 1.55
C LEU A 44 2.14 8.07 2.92
N ARG A 45 3.43 8.14 3.27
CA ARG A 45 3.94 7.58 4.52
C ARG A 45 3.13 8.01 5.76
N GLU A 46 2.79 9.29 5.89
CA GLU A 46 2.07 9.79 7.07
C GLU A 46 0.63 9.25 7.14
N GLU A 47 -0.05 9.23 6.00
CA GLU A 47 -1.42 8.71 5.88
C GLU A 47 -1.47 7.20 6.15
N TRP A 48 -0.45 6.47 5.69
CA TRP A 48 -0.29 5.03 5.95
C TRP A 48 -0.16 4.74 7.45
N GLN A 49 0.67 5.51 8.16
CA GLN A 49 0.84 5.33 9.60
C GLN A 49 -0.46 5.60 10.36
N GLU A 50 -1.20 6.66 10.01
CA GLU A 50 -2.49 6.95 10.65
C GLU A 50 -3.56 5.91 10.30
N PHE A 51 -3.58 5.41 9.06
CA PHE A 51 -4.46 4.32 8.64
C PHE A 51 -4.20 3.05 9.45
N LEU A 52 -2.94 2.64 9.61
CA LEU A 52 -2.58 1.47 10.42
C LEU A 52 -3.01 1.61 11.87
N LYS A 53 -2.85 2.80 12.45
CA LYS A 53 -3.32 3.09 13.80
C LYS A 53 -4.84 2.96 13.92
N LEU A 54 -5.59 3.54 12.97
CA LEU A 54 -7.05 3.42 12.92
C LEU A 54 -7.49 1.95 12.85
N MET A 55 -6.85 1.15 11.98
CA MET A 55 -7.16 -0.27 11.84
C MET A 55 -6.82 -1.07 13.10
N ALA A 56 -5.71 -0.76 13.76
CA ALA A 56 -5.32 -1.39 15.02
C ALA A 56 -6.31 -1.05 16.16
N ASP A 57 -6.80 0.19 16.23
CA ASP A 57 -7.81 0.60 17.20
C ASP A 57 -9.17 -0.04 16.90
N ALA A 58 -9.56 -0.15 15.62
CA ALA A 58 -10.79 -0.82 15.21
C ALA A 58 -10.76 -2.32 15.51
N ALA A 59 -9.62 -3.00 15.25
CA ALA A 59 -9.45 -4.42 15.51
C ALA A 59 -9.55 -4.78 17.01
N GLN A 60 -9.27 -3.83 17.91
CA GLN A 60 -9.43 -4.03 19.36
C GLN A 60 -10.90 -4.00 19.82
N GLN A 61 -11.83 -3.44 19.03
CA GLN A 61 -13.24 -3.34 19.42
C GLN A 61 -14.05 -4.63 19.21
N ASP A 62 -13.50 -5.59 18.47
CA ASP A 62 -14.11 -6.91 18.22
C ASP A 62 -13.50 -8.03 19.11
N ALA A 63 -12.75 -7.68 20.17
CA ALA A 63 -12.12 -8.60 21.12
C ALA A 63 -12.84 -8.69 22.48
#